data_AF-X0WE48-F1
#
_entry.id   AF-X0WE48-F1
#
_cell.length_a   1.000
_cell.length_b   1.000
_cell.length_c   1.000
_cell.angle_alpha   90.00
_cell.angle_beta   90.00
_cell.angle_gamma   90.00
#
_symmetry.space_group_name_H-M   'P 1'
#
loop_
_entity.id
_entity.type
_entity.pdbx_description
1 polymer ?
#
loop_
_entity_poly.entity_id
_entity_poly.type
_entity_poly.pdbx_seq_one_letter_code
_entity_poly.pdbx_strand_id
1 'polypeptide(L)'
;MIRLSKYDKSVLNGEHGPGAKIAMKIITRMAEVYGVDRLMDIDAAHIDSSLYMGDATLEFAEHLASQGARVVVPSTLNVSGVDEHGWQAWSVPPDWADNARR
;
A
#
# COMPACT_ATOMS: atom_id res chain seq x y z
N MET A 1 14.01 19.84 4.27
CA MET A 1 14.39 18.47 3.86
C MET A 1 14.17 17.57 5.07
N ILE A 2 13.44 16.47 4.90
CA ILE A 2 13.08 15.59 6.02
C ILE A 2 14.32 14.93 6.65
N ARG A 3 14.34 14.81 7.98
CA ARG A 3 15.36 14.06 8.72
C ARG A 3 14.97 12.58 8.75
N LEU A 4 15.73 11.77 8.05
CA LEU A 4 15.59 10.32 8.00
C LEU A 4 16.49 9.61 9.02
N SER A 5 15.96 8.55 9.65
CA SER A 5 16.74 7.65 10.50
C SER A 5 17.76 6.85 9.67
N LYS A 6 18.64 6.08 10.32
CA LYS A 6 19.54 5.15 9.60
C LYS A 6 18.75 4.09 8.84
N TYR A 7 17.68 3.60 9.45
CA TYR A 7 16.79 2.61 8.85
C TYR A 7 16.08 3.19 7.61
N ASP A 8 15.46 4.36 7.73
CA ASP A 8 14.75 4.99 6.60
C ASP A 8 15.68 5.21 5.39
N LYS A 9 16.91 5.64 5.65
CA LYS A 9 17.94 5.79 4.61
C LYS A 9 18.29 4.46 3.95
N SER A 10 18.44 3.38 4.73
CA SER A 10 18.69 2.04 4.17
C SER A 10 17.56 1.57 3.25
N VAL A 11 16.30 1.83 3.63
CA VAL A 11 15.12 1.51 2.80
C VAL A 11 15.11 2.35 1.53
N LEU A 12 15.35 3.67 1.64
CA LEU A 12 15.40 4.58 0.50
C LEU A 12 16.54 4.26 -0.48
N ASN A 13 17.68 3.77 0.02
CA ASN A 13 18.80 3.34 -0.80
C ASN A 13 18.49 2.04 -1.57
N GLY A 14 17.56 1.22 -1.06
CA GLY A 14 17.14 -0.04 -1.67
C GLY A 14 17.71 -1.29 -1.02
N GLU A 15 18.28 -1.17 0.18
CA GLU A 15 18.84 -2.30 0.93
C GLU A 15 17.77 -3.31 1.35
N HIS A 16 16.49 -2.92 1.34
CA HIS A 16 15.32 -3.74 1.68
C HIS A 16 14.50 -4.15 0.45
N GLY A 17 15.11 -4.10 -0.74
CA GLY A 17 14.47 -4.51 -1.99
C GLY A 17 13.71 -3.39 -2.72
N PRO A 18 13.32 -3.65 -3.98
CA PRO A 18 12.79 -2.62 -4.87
C PRO A 18 11.39 -2.12 -4.43
N GLY A 19 10.50 -3.01 -3.96
CA GLY A 19 9.18 -2.61 -3.48
C GLY A 19 9.25 -1.67 -2.27
N ALA A 20 10.09 -1.99 -1.30
CA ALA A 20 10.30 -1.13 -0.11
C ALA A 20 10.90 0.23 -0.48
N LYS A 21 11.83 0.25 -1.44
CA LYS A 21 12.40 1.50 -1.98
C LYS A 21 11.33 2.39 -2.62
N ILE A 22 10.43 1.82 -3.43
CA ILE A 22 9.32 2.57 -4.04
C ILE A 22 8.42 3.16 -2.95
N ALA A 23 8.02 2.37 -1.97
CA ALA A 23 7.20 2.83 -0.84
C ALA A 23 7.87 3.99 -0.08
N MET A 24 9.16 3.87 0.27
CA MET A 24 9.89 4.92 0.98
C MET A 24 10.07 6.20 0.15
N LYS A 25 10.22 6.09 -1.19
CA LYS A 25 10.21 7.26 -2.08
C LYS A 25 8.87 8.01 -2.04
N ILE A 26 7.75 7.28 -1.97
CA ILE A 26 6.42 7.90 -1.84
C ILE A 26 6.29 8.61 -0.50
N ILE A 27 6.64 7.93 0.61
CA ILE A 27 6.57 8.49 1.97
C ILE A 27 7.40 9.78 2.07
N THR A 28 8.66 9.74 1.59
CA THR A 28 9.54 10.91 1.65
C THR A 28 9.04 12.07 0.79
N ARG A 29 8.45 11.81 -0.38
CA ARG A 29 7.84 12.84 -1.21
C ARG A 29 6.60 13.45 -0.55
N MET A 30 5.75 12.62 0.06
CA MET A 30 4.57 13.11 0.78
C MET A 30 4.96 13.93 2.01
N ALA A 31 6.02 13.55 2.72
CA ALA A 31 6.53 14.31 3.84
C ALA A 31 6.98 15.72 3.45
N GLU A 32 7.59 15.89 2.27
CA GLU A 32 7.90 17.22 1.71
C GLU A 32 6.64 18.04 1.46
N VAL A 33 5.59 17.42 0.91
CA VAL A 33 4.29 18.08 0.66
C VAL A 33 3.64 18.53 1.97
N TYR A 34 3.69 17.70 3.00
CA TYR A 34 3.13 18.02 4.31
C TYR A 34 4.01 18.94 5.16
N GLY A 35 5.24 19.24 4.73
CA GLY A 35 6.16 20.12 5.46
C GLY A 35 6.64 19.54 6.80
N VAL A 36 6.68 18.21 6.94
CA VAL A 36 7.13 17.56 8.18
C VAL A 36 8.66 17.43 8.21
N ASP A 37 9.23 17.46 9.42
CA ASP A 37 10.67 17.43 9.65
C ASP A 37 11.22 16.03 9.95
N ARG A 38 10.36 15.08 10.34
CA ARG A 38 10.71 13.69 10.65
C ARG A 38 9.55 12.73 10.40
N LEU A 39 9.88 11.46 10.21
CA LEU A 39 8.91 10.36 10.26
C LEU A 39 8.70 9.92 11.72
N MET A 40 7.57 9.26 11.96
CA MET A 40 7.25 8.61 13.22
C MET A 40 7.10 7.12 12.97
N ASP A 41 7.78 6.31 13.77
CA ASP A 41 7.64 4.86 13.72
C ASP A 41 6.28 4.45 14.28
N ILE A 42 5.70 3.39 13.72
CA ILE A 42 4.44 2.81 14.15
C ILE A 42 4.67 1.34 14.51
N ASP A 43 3.89 0.81 15.47
CA ASP A 43 3.96 -0.60 15.87
C ASP A 43 2.95 -1.48 15.11
N ALA A 44 1.91 -0.88 14.53
CA ALA A 44 0.86 -1.57 13.78
C ALA A 44 0.14 -0.62 12.81
N ALA A 45 -0.52 -1.17 11.80
CA ALA A 45 -1.34 -0.42 10.85
C ALA A 45 -2.70 -1.11 10.58
N HIS A 46 -3.75 -0.30 10.42
CA HIS A 46 -4.99 -0.72 9.80
C HIS A 46 -5.12 0.00 8.46
N ILE A 47 -5.29 -0.75 7.37
CA ILE A 47 -5.40 -0.19 6.02
C ILE A 47 -6.89 -0.14 5.67
N ASP A 48 -7.46 1.06 5.75
CA ASP A 48 -8.88 1.29 5.53
C ASP A 48 -9.28 1.17 4.04
N SER A 49 -8.49 1.79 3.15
CA SER A 49 -8.79 1.87 1.72
C SER A 49 -8.24 0.69 0.90
N SER A 50 -8.35 -0.54 1.40
CA SER A 50 -7.92 -1.76 0.69
C SER A 50 -8.98 -2.27 -0.32
N LEU A 51 -9.66 -1.35 -1.00
CA LEU A 51 -10.77 -1.62 -1.89
C LEU A 51 -10.37 -1.34 -3.35
N TYR A 52 -10.97 -2.07 -4.30
CA TYR A 52 -10.85 -1.70 -5.70
C TYR A 52 -11.59 -0.39 -5.99
N MET A 53 -10.82 0.66 -6.28
CA MET A 53 -11.31 2.00 -6.61
C MET A 53 -11.08 2.34 -8.11
N GLY A 54 -10.73 1.34 -8.91
CA GLY A 54 -10.41 1.47 -10.33
C GLY A 54 -8.99 1.00 -10.67
N ASP A 55 -8.72 0.85 -11.96
CA ASP A 55 -7.54 0.16 -12.48
C ASP A 55 -6.22 0.74 -11.96
N ALA A 56 -6.10 2.07 -11.87
CA ALA A 56 -4.89 2.71 -11.37
C ALA A 56 -4.54 2.29 -9.93
N THR A 57 -5.54 2.07 -9.07
CA THR A 57 -5.31 1.64 -7.68
C THR A 57 -4.89 0.17 -7.60
N LEU A 58 -5.49 -0.67 -8.44
CA LEU A 58 -5.11 -2.08 -8.57
C LEU A 58 -3.71 -2.22 -9.14
N GLU A 59 -3.40 -1.55 -10.25
CA GLU A 59 -2.07 -1.55 -10.87
C GLU A 59 -1.00 -1.05 -9.91
N PHE A 60 -1.28 -0.03 -9.09
CA PHE A 60 -0.36 0.45 -8.07
C PHE A 60 -0.04 -0.63 -7.03
N ALA A 61 -1.07 -1.31 -6.51
CA ALA A 61 -0.91 -2.38 -5.53
C ALA A 61 -0.16 -3.59 -6.14
N GLU A 62 -0.55 -4.00 -7.34
CA GLU A 62 0.10 -5.10 -8.07
C GLU A 62 1.54 -4.76 -8.45
N HIS A 63 1.83 -3.51 -8.80
CA HIS A 63 3.20 -3.07 -9.05
C HIS A 63 4.06 -3.22 -7.80
N LEU A 64 3.62 -2.74 -6.63
CA LEU A 64 4.34 -2.95 -5.37
C LEU A 64 4.53 -4.44 -5.05
N ALA A 65 3.48 -5.25 -5.21
CA ALA A 65 3.54 -6.69 -4.99
C ALA A 65 4.53 -7.39 -5.93
N SER A 66 4.54 -7.03 -7.22
CA SER A 66 5.47 -7.56 -8.24
C SER A 66 6.93 -7.22 -7.92
N GLN A 67 7.17 -6.12 -7.21
CA GLN A 67 8.50 -5.71 -6.72
C GLN A 67 8.84 -6.33 -5.36
N GLY A 68 8.07 -7.32 -4.90
CA GLY A 68 8.32 -8.06 -3.66
C GLY A 68 8.02 -7.26 -2.39
N ALA A 69 7.21 -6.20 -2.46
CA ALA A 69 6.85 -5.44 -1.27
C ALA A 69 6.14 -6.32 -0.23
N ARG A 70 6.44 -6.06 1.04
CA ARG A 70 5.83 -6.68 2.21
C ARG A 70 5.56 -5.62 3.27
N VAL A 71 4.51 -5.80 4.05
CA VAL A 71 4.29 -5.03 5.27
C VAL A 71 5.38 -5.38 6.30
N VAL A 72 5.86 -4.38 7.04
CA VAL A 72 6.96 -4.53 8.01
C VAL A 72 6.49 -4.45 9.47
N VAL A 73 5.22 -4.14 9.68
CA VAL A 73 4.53 -4.16 10.97
C VAL A 73 3.28 -5.03 10.85
N PRO A 74 2.74 -5.57 11.96
CA PRO A 74 1.42 -6.19 11.95
C PRO A 74 0.38 -5.26 11.30
N SER A 75 -0.24 -5.75 10.23
CA SER A 75 -1.21 -5.00 9.45
C SER A 75 -2.54 -5.73 9.37
N THR A 76 -3.63 -4.98 9.45
CA THR A 76 -4.99 -5.45 9.19
C THR A 76 -5.59 -4.66 8.02
N LEU A 77 -6.62 -5.21 7.39
CA LEU A 77 -7.32 -4.60 6.26
C LEU A 77 -8.77 -4.32 6.67
N ASN A 78 -9.40 -3.35 6.00
CA ASN A 78 -10.85 -3.23 6.01
C ASN A 78 -11.49 -4.42 5.27
N VAL A 79 -12.81 -4.54 5.38
CA VAL A 79 -13.58 -5.52 4.59
C VAL A 79 -13.34 -5.34 3.10
N SER A 80 -13.47 -6.42 2.32
CA SER A 80 -13.38 -6.35 0.87
C SER A 80 -14.54 -5.52 0.28
N GLY A 81 -14.30 -4.90 -0.88
CA GLY A 81 -15.32 -4.15 -1.61
C GLY A 81 -16.36 -5.03 -2.29
N VAL A 82 -16.12 -6.34 -2.27
CA VAL A 82 -16.99 -7.37 -2.85
C VAL A 82 -17.06 -8.55 -1.89
N ASP A 83 -18.21 -9.22 -1.83
CA ASP A 83 -18.33 -10.48 -1.11
C ASP A 83 -17.53 -11.57 -1.84
N GLU A 84 -16.39 -11.98 -1.27
CA GLU A 84 -15.48 -12.95 -1.90
C GLU A 84 -16.09 -14.33 -2.16
N HIS A 85 -17.20 -14.66 -1.49
CA HIS A 85 -17.82 -15.98 -1.55
C HIS A 85 -19.24 -15.97 -2.13
N GLY A 86 -19.93 -14.82 -2.07
CA GLY A 86 -21.35 -14.71 -2.41
C GLY A 86 -21.70 -13.64 -3.43
N TRP A 87 -20.74 -12.92 -4.01
CA TRP A 87 -21.04 -11.78 -4.89
C TRP A 87 -21.94 -12.12 -6.08
N GLN A 88 -21.91 -13.36 -6.60
CA GLN A 88 -22.74 -13.79 -7.73
C GLN A 88 -24.25 -13.79 -7.41
N ALA A 89 -24.63 -13.78 -6.12
CA ALA A 89 -26.02 -13.65 -5.70
C ALA A 89 -26.56 -12.21 -5.83
N TRP A 90 -25.70 -11.25 -6.14
CA TRP A 90 -26.00 -9.82 -6.20
C TRP A 90 -25.79 -9.28 -7.61
N SER A 91 -26.34 -8.10 -7.90
CA SER A 91 -26.17 -7.42 -9.20
C SER A 91 -24.81 -6.72 -9.31
N VAL A 92 -23.72 -7.49 -9.19
CA VAL A 92 -22.34 -7.01 -9.34
C VAL A 92 -21.82 -7.41 -10.73
N PRO A 93 -21.26 -6.47 -11.52
CA PRO A 93 -20.63 -6.81 -12.81
C PRO A 93 -19.45 -7.79 -12.62
N PRO A 94 -19.38 -8.91 -13.35
CA PRO A 94 -18.33 -9.91 -13.19
C PRO A 94 -16.91 -9.33 -13.31
N ASP A 95 -16.63 -8.54 -14.35
CA ASP A 95 -15.31 -7.95 -14.57
C ASP A 95 -14.87 -7.04 -13.42
N TRP A 96 -15.83 -6.33 -12.81
CA TRP A 96 -15.56 -5.51 -11.63
C TRP A 96 -15.27 -6.37 -10.40
N ALA A 97 -16.05 -7.43 -10.18
CA ALA A 97 -15.83 -8.36 -9.06
C ALA A 97 -14.48 -9.09 -9.16
N ASP A 98 -14.07 -9.48 -10.36
CA ASP A 98 -12.78 -10.13 -10.60
C ASP A 98 -11.61 -9.18 -10.28
N ASN A 99 -11.72 -7.91 -10.64
CA ASN A 99 -10.73 -6.90 -10.23
C ASN A 99 -10.75 -6.62 -8.73
N ALA A 100 -11.92 -6.58 -8.10
CA ALA A 100 -12.07 -6.35 -6.68
C ALA A 100 -11.58 -7.49 -5.77
N ARG A 101 -11.38 -8.69 -6.33
CA ARG A 101 -10.88 -9.88 -5.62
C ARG A 101 -9.36 -10.10 -5.75
N ARG A 102 -8.67 -9.30 -6.55
CA ARG A 102 -7.22 -9.35 -6.76
C ARG A 102 -6.50 -8.48 -5.74
#